data_AF-A0A336N7M5-F1
#
_entry.id   AF-A0A336N7M5-F1
#
_cell.length_a   1.000
_cell.length_b   1.000
_cell.length_c   1.000
_cell.angle_alpha   90.00
_cell.angle_beta   90.00
_cell.angle_gamma   90.00
#
_symmetry.space_group_name_H-M   'P 1'
#
loop_
_entity.id
_entity.type
_entity.pdbx_description
1 polymer ?
#
loop_
_entity_poly.entity_id
_entity_poly.type
_entity_poly.pdbx_seq_one_letter_code
_entity_poly.pdbx_strand_id
1 'polypeptide(L)' 'MNILVIRNDKLGDFMLAWPAFAMLKASDSSLKLTALVPSYTVELARACPYLDDVIIDAPKTTKWHFSVS' A
#
# COMPACT_ATOMS: atom_id res chain seq x y z
N MET A 1 -15.95 -3.88 -0.29
CA MET A 1 -15.05 -4.53 0.69
C MET A 1 -13.69 -3.85 0.61
N ASN A 2 -13.02 -3.64 1.74
CA ASN A 2 -11.74 -2.93 1.78
C ASN A 2 -10.63 -3.92 2.14
N ILE A 3 -9.57 -3.95 1.34
CA ILE A 3 -8.45 -4.86 1.49
C ILE A 3 -7.18 -4.03 1.72
N LEU A 4 -6.54 -4.27 2.86
CA LEU A 4 -5.24 -3.68 3.20
C LEU A 4 -4.14 -4.69 2.89
N VAL A 5 -3.16 -4.26 2.09
CA VAL A 5 -2.00 -5.04 1.71
C VAL A 5 -0.77 -4.47 2.39
N ILE A 6 -0.16 -5.24 3.29
CA ILE A 6 1.07 -4.83 3.98
C ILE A 6 2.26 -5.43 3.23
N ARG A 7 3.07 -4.56 2.61
CA ARG A 7 4.29 -4.96 1.88
C ARG A 7 5.45 -4.10 2.35
N ASN A 8 6.10 -4.56 3.42
CA ASN A 8 7.30 -3.92 3.98
C ASN A 8 8.62 -4.54 3.47
N ASP A 9 8.55 -5.31 2.39
CA ASP A 9 9.66 -6.07 1.81
C ASP A 9 10.38 -5.30 0.69
N LYS A 10 11.39 -5.96 0.09
CA LYS A 10 12.18 -5.43 -1.02
C LYS A 10 11.31 -5.22 -2.27
N LEU A 11 11.73 -4.28 -3.12
CA LEU A 11 11.06 -3.88 -4.36
C LEU A 11 10.58 -5.05 -5.24
N GLY A 12 11.38 -6.11 -5.35
CA GLY A 12 11.07 -7.28 -6.18
C GLY A 12 9.79 -8.01 -5.76
N ASP A 13 9.51 -8.06 -4.46
CA ASP A 13 8.33 -8.77 -3.94
C ASP A 13 7.03 -8.02 -4.28
N PHE A 14 7.10 -6.71 -4.47
CA PHE A 14 5.95 -5.89 -4.85
C PHE A 14 5.49 -6.17 -6.28
N MET A 15 6.43 -6.33 -7.21
CA MET A 15 6.12 -6.66 -8.61
C MET A 15 5.44 -8.03 -8.74
N LEU A 16 5.83 -9.00 -7.90
CA LEU A 16 5.19 -10.32 -7.85
C LEU A 16 3.73 -10.24 -7.34
N ALA A 17 3.36 -9.18 -6.63
CA ALA A 17 2.00 -8.98 -6.11
C ALA A 17 1.03 -8.40 -7.16
N TRP A 18 1.53 -7.72 -8.19
CA TRP A 18 0.71 -7.03 -9.18
C TRP A 18 -0.29 -7.94 -9.91
N PRO A 19 0.09 -9.14 -10.38
CA PRO A 19 -0.87 -10.06 -11.00
C PRO A 19 -2.01 -10.43 -10.06
N ALA A 20 -1.74 -10.56 -8.75
CA ALA A 20 -2.76 -10.86 -7.76
C ALA A 20 -3.73 -9.69 -7.57
N PHE A 21 -3.26 -8.45 -7.55
CA PHE A 21 -4.12 -7.27 -7.49
C PHE A 21 -4.99 -7.13 -8.74
N ALA A 22 -4.42 -7.40 -9.91
CA ALA A 22 -5.14 -7.40 -11.17
C ALA A 22 -6.28 -8.43 -11.16
N MET A 23 -6.01 -9.65 -10.68
CA MET A 23 -7.04 -10.69 -10.54
C MET A 23 -8.14 -10.31 -9.56
N LEU A 24 -7.78 -9.69 -8.41
CA LEU A 24 -8.77 -9.23 -7.43
C LEU A 24 -9.69 -8.18 -8.06
N LYS A 25 -9.13 -7.16 -8.70
CA LYS A 25 -9.91 -6.11 -9.40
C LYS A 25 -10.72 -6.66 -10.57
N ALA A 26 -10.24 -7.70 -11.25
CA ALA A 26 -10.97 -8.38 -12.31
C ALA A 26 -12.16 -9.20 -11.77
N SER A 27 -12.03 -9.76 -10.56
CA SER A 27 -13.12 -10.48 -9.90
C SER A 27 -14.22 -9.54 -9.37
N ASP A 28 -13.81 -8.38 -8.85
CA ASP A 28 -14.71 -7.35 -8.34
C ASP A 28 -14.02 -5.98 -8.41
N SER A 29 -14.52 -5.14 -9.32
CA SER A 29 -13.98 -3.79 -9.55
C SER A 29 -14.33 -2.81 -8.42
N SER A 30 -15.27 -3.15 -7.54
CA SER A 30 -15.67 -2.33 -6.38
C SER A 30 -14.74 -2.50 -5.18
N LEU A 31 -13.81 -3.47 -5.21
CA LEU A 31 -12.82 -3.66 -4.17
C LEU A 31 -11.91 -2.45 -4.05
N LYS A 32 -11.70 -1.98 -2.82
CA LYS A 32 -10.65 -0.99 -2.53
C LYS A 32 -9.40 -1.70 -2.04
N LEU A 33 -8.30 -1.52 -2.78
CA LEU A 33 -6.98 -2.02 -2.44
C LEU A 33 -6.11 -0.87 -1.96
N THR A 34 -5.68 -0.96 -0.70
CA THR A 34 -4.77 0.01 -0.10
C THR A 34 -3.46 -0.69 0.26
N ALA A 35 -2.31 -0.13 -0.15
CA ALA A 35 -1.00 -0.70 0.19
C ALA A 35 -0.30 0.10 1.29
N LEU A 36 0.16 -0.57 2.33
CA LEU A 36 1.11 -0.03 3.31
C LEU A 36 2.53 -0.38 2.87
N VAL A 37 3.31 0.64 2.53
CA VAL A 37 4.66 0.49 1.97
C VAL A 37 5.64 1.49 2.60
N PRO A 38 6.93 1.15 2.74
CA PRO A 38 7.94 2.09 3.20
C PRO A 38 8.17 3.22 2.20
N SER A 39 8.70 4.36 2.67
CA SER A 39 8.89 5.58 1.88
C SER A 39 9.65 5.38 0.55
N TYR A 40 10.59 4.44 0.50
CA TYR A 40 11.41 4.18 -0.69
C TYR A 40 10.67 3.39 -1.80
N THR A 41 9.56 2.72 -1.50
CA THR A 41 8.74 1.99 -2.49
C THR A 41 7.43 2.70 -2.84
N VAL A 42 7.17 3.89 -2.28
CA VAL A 42 5.94 4.67 -2.50
C VAL A 42 5.69 4.96 -3.97
N GLU A 43 6.72 5.40 -4.70
CA GLU A 43 6.58 5.72 -6.12
C GLU A 43 6.24 4.48 -6.96
N LEU A 44 6.75 3.31 -6.58
CA LEU A 44 6.37 2.05 -7.21
C LEU A 44 4.92 1.65 -6.89
N ALA A 45 4.49 1.84 -5.64
CA ALA A 45 3.11 1.58 -5.25
C ALA A 45 2.13 2.50 -5.99
N ARG A 46 2.48 3.77 -6.18
CA ARG A 46 1.70 4.74 -6.96
C ARG A 46 1.69 4.45 -8.45
N ALA A 47 2.74 3.84 -8.99
CA ALA A 47 2.78 3.39 -10.37
C ALA A 47 1.88 2.17 -10.64
N CYS A 48 1.40 1.47 -9.60
CA CYS A 48 0.51 0.34 -9.75
C CYS A 48 -0.93 0.80 -10.04
N PRO A 49 -1.52 0.43 -11.20
CA PRO A 49 -2.87 0.88 -11.56
C PRO A 49 -3.98 0.18 -10.75
N TYR A 50 -3.66 -0.89 -10.02
CA TYR A 50 -4.64 -1.69 -9.29
C TYR A 50 -4.81 -1.23 -7.83
N LEU A 51 -3.91 -0.38 -7.33
CA LEU A 51 -3.99 0.18 -6.00
C LEU A 51 -4.79 1.48 -6.03
N ASP A 52 -5.79 1.57 -5.16
CA ASP A 52 -6.59 2.78 -5.01
C ASP A 52 -5.93 3.78 -4.07
N ASP A 53 -5.20 3.28 -3.07
CA ASP A 53 -4.59 4.12 -2.05
C ASP A 53 -3.25 3.56 -1.56
N VAL A 54 -2.37 4.43 -1.09
CA VAL A 54 -1.02 4.08 -0.63
C VAL A 54 -0.75 4.78 0.70
N ILE A 55 -0.56 3.99 1.75
CA ILE A 55 -0.15 4.44 3.07
C ILE A 55 1.37 4.28 3.16
N ILE A 56 2.04 5.34 3.57
CA ILE A 56 3.48 5.33 3.77
C ILE A 56 3.75 4.88 5.21
N ASP A 57 4.48 3.76 5.36
CA ASP A 57 4.96 3.31 6.66
C ASP A 57 6.02 4.31 7.14
N ALA A 58 5.62 5.17 8.08
CA ALA A 58 6.52 6.14 8.67
C ALA A 58 7.49 5.41 9.60
N PRO A 59 8.81 5.70 9.54
CA PRO A 59 9.72 5.20 10.55
C PRO A 59 9.21 5.63 11.93
N LYS A 60 9.27 4.73 12.92
CA LYS A 60 8.90 5.03 14.32
C LYS A 60 9.71 6.22 14.84
N THR A 61 9.24 7.43 14.60
CA THR A 61 9.68 8.60 15.36
C THR A 61 8.96 8.49 16.68
N THR A 62 9.71 8.13 17.73
CA THR A 62 9.30 8.22 19.13
C THR A 62 9.04 9.68 19.49
N LYS A 63 7.93 10.26 19.04
CA LYS A 63 7.34 11.50 19.56
C LYS A 63 5.83 11.47 19.37
N TRP A 64 5.14 10.85 20.33
CA TRP A 64 3.76 11.17 20.63
C TRP A 64 3.73 12.59 21.22
N HIS A 65 3.58 13.61 20.38
CA HIS A 65 3.13 14.92 20.84
C HIS A 65 1.67 15.06 20.43
N PHE A 66 0.77 14.51 21.26
CA PHE A 66 -0.61 14.96 21.31
C PHE A 66 -0.58 16.40 21.79
N SER A 67 -0.57 17.35 20.86
CA SER A 67 -1.05 18.70 21.16
C SER A 67 -2.51 18.72 20.74
N VAL A 68 -3.37 18.54 21.74
CA VAL A 68 -4.74 19.05 21.67
C VAL A 68 -4.65 20.58 21.74
N SER A 69 -5.14 21.26 20.71
CA SER A 69 -5.46 22.69 20.71
C SER A 69 -6.60 22.91 19.74
#